data_AF-A0A015LUC1-F1
#
_entry.id   AF-A0A015LUC1-F1
#
_cell.length_a   1.000
_cell.length_b   1.000
_cell.length_c   1.000
_cell.angle_alpha   90.00
_cell.angle_beta   90.00
_cell.angle_gamma   90.00
#
_symmetry.space_group_name_H-M   'P 1'
#
loop_
_entity.id
_entity.type
_entity.pdbx_description
1 polymer ?
#
loop_
_entity_poly.entity_id
_entity_poly.type
_entity_poly.pdbx_seq_one_letter_code
_entity_poly.pdbx_strand_id
1 'polypeptide(L)'
;MILRYIYGGRLSLEEYDTSDIIKILVASSELSLQELITHLQLFLIENKKNWMEQNFNLIYKTSFANDSFLKLQDFCTELISKEPEKIFDSINFISLSEKCLISLIQHDNIQKNVIQVWEHVLKWGIAKNPGLPSDPSNYSRDDFITLKNTLQQFIPFINFFNLTSKEYLDKVYPYKKVIPKDLRENLIIHSIDQPKNNPEPKIITKETSSKSIDSKIITIKHAKLISKWIDRLEITNKMKNSYEFKLILRGSRDGFSSQKFHEICDYQSHTIAIIKVKNSNEILGGYNPIVWKSNDTFGATKDSFIFSFKNKENIENYILSRVKNETYAIVNNLGLGPSFGDGDLKLRGNNYSWSVCRYTGFYDKFIRKVSGLFSVEEYEIFQIIKD
;
A
#
# COMPACT_ATOMS: atom_id res chain seq x y z
N MET A 1 -23.36 -34.73 -23.80
CA MET A 1 -24.27 -33.62 -23.41
C MET A 1 -24.09 -32.40 -24.32
N ILE A 2 -22.88 -31.84 -24.45
CA ILE A 2 -22.59 -30.73 -25.38
C ILE A 2 -23.07 -31.02 -26.81
N LEU A 3 -22.82 -32.23 -27.33
CA LEU A 3 -23.39 -32.63 -28.63
C LEU A 3 -24.92 -32.54 -28.67
N ARG A 4 -25.63 -32.98 -27.62
CA ARG A 4 -27.10 -32.86 -27.57
C ARG A 4 -27.55 -31.40 -27.56
N TYR A 5 -26.81 -30.52 -26.87
CA TYR A 5 -27.06 -29.08 -26.91
C TYR A 5 -26.85 -28.51 -28.32
N ILE A 6 -25.73 -28.84 -28.98
CA ILE A 6 -25.42 -28.34 -30.34
C ILE A 6 -26.51 -28.74 -31.34
N TYR A 7 -27.01 -29.98 -31.27
CA TYR A 7 -28.02 -30.48 -32.21
C TYR A 7 -29.46 -30.15 -31.81
N GLY A 8 -29.74 -29.93 -30.53
CA GLY A 8 -31.11 -29.84 -30.00
C GLY A 8 -31.46 -28.53 -29.29
N GLY A 9 -30.49 -27.65 -29.02
CA GLY A 9 -30.69 -26.35 -28.36
C GLY A 9 -31.23 -26.41 -26.93
N ARG A 10 -31.34 -27.61 -26.34
CA ARG A 10 -31.95 -27.83 -25.01
C ARG A 10 -30.96 -28.48 -24.07
N LEU A 11 -31.00 -28.04 -22.83
CA LEU A 11 -30.14 -28.53 -21.76
C LEU A 11 -30.93 -28.62 -20.45
N SER A 12 -30.91 -29.79 -19.81
CA SER A 12 -31.36 -29.95 -18.42
C SER A 12 -30.13 -30.10 -17.54
N LEU A 13 -30.00 -29.27 -16.51
CA LEU A 13 -28.84 -29.22 -15.62
C LEU A 13 -29.12 -29.80 -14.23
N GLU A 14 -30.38 -30.04 -13.88
CA GLU A 14 -30.80 -30.45 -12.53
C GLU A 14 -30.31 -31.86 -12.17
N GLU A 15 -30.21 -32.74 -13.16
CA GLU A 15 -29.82 -34.14 -13.00
C GLU A 15 -28.30 -34.34 -12.89
N TYR A 16 -27.50 -33.29 -13.12
CA TYR A 16 -26.04 -33.39 -13.16
C TYR A 16 -25.39 -32.93 -11.86
N ASP A 17 -24.35 -33.67 -11.47
CA ASP A 17 -23.47 -33.25 -10.38
C ASP A 17 -22.78 -31.92 -10.72
N THR A 18 -22.65 -31.04 -9.73
CA THR A 18 -22.03 -29.72 -9.92
C THR A 18 -20.62 -29.82 -10.50
N SER A 19 -19.85 -30.84 -10.12
CA SER A 19 -18.52 -31.09 -10.69
C SER A 19 -18.56 -31.39 -12.19
N ASP A 20 -19.59 -32.09 -12.66
CA ASP A 20 -19.76 -32.37 -14.08
C ASP A 20 -20.21 -31.13 -14.84
N ILE A 21 -21.09 -30.32 -14.26
CA ILE A 21 -21.48 -29.01 -14.82
C ILE A 21 -20.25 -28.11 -15.02
N ILE A 22 -19.29 -28.12 -14.09
CA ILE A 22 -18.03 -27.38 -14.23
C ILE A 22 -17.17 -27.95 -15.37
N LYS A 23 -17.05 -29.28 -15.51
CA LYS A 23 -16.32 -29.89 -16.65
C LYS A 23 -16.98 -29.53 -17.98
N ILE A 24 -18.30 -29.52 -18.02
CA ILE A 24 -19.07 -29.08 -19.18
C ILE A 24 -18.78 -27.62 -19.49
N LEU A 25 -18.74 -26.74 -18.49
CA LEU A 25 -18.42 -25.32 -18.67
C LEU A 25 -17.03 -25.15 -19.31
N VAL A 26 -16.03 -25.89 -18.82
CA VAL A 26 -14.67 -25.89 -19.40
C VAL A 26 -14.70 -26.33 -20.86
N ALA A 27 -15.29 -27.49 -21.16
CA ALA A 27 -15.38 -28.00 -22.53
C ALA A 27 -16.22 -27.09 -23.46
N SER A 28 -17.23 -26.40 -22.92
CA SER A 28 -18.01 -25.42 -23.68
C SER A 28 -17.18 -24.21 -24.09
N SER A 29 -16.22 -23.81 -23.25
CA SER A 29 -15.25 -22.77 -23.61
C SER A 29 -14.24 -23.23 -24.65
N GLU A 30 -13.73 -24.46 -24.56
CA GLU A 30 -12.83 -25.02 -25.58
C GLU A 30 -13.50 -25.06 -26.96
N LEU A 31 -14.82 -25.28 -26.99
CA LEU A 31 -15.65 -25.27 -28.19
C LEU A 31 -16.23 -23.89 -28.53
N SER A 32 -15.87 -22.83 -27.79
CA SER A 32 -16.33 -21.45 -28.01
C SER A 32 -17.86 -21.26 -28.01
N LEU A 33 -18.59 -22.04 -27.21
CA LEU A 33 -20.06 -22.01 -27.11
C LEU A 33 -20.53 -20.92 -26.12
N GLN A 34 -20.44 -19.65 -26.51
CA GLN A 34 -20.63 -18.50 -25.60
C GLN A 34 -21.99 -18.43 -24.89
N GLU A 35 -23.07 -18.80 -25.58
CA GLU A 35 -24.42 -18.84 -24.98
C GLU A 35 -24.49 -19.88 -23.85
N LEU A 36 -23.93 -21.08 -24.11
CA LEU A 36 -23.88 -22.16 -23.14
C LEU A 36 -22.99 -21.80 -21.94
N ILE A 37 -21.83 -21.19 -22.19
CA ILE A 37 -20.93 -20.68 -21.13
C ILE A 37 -21.67 -19.71 -20.22
N THR A 38 -22.41 -18.77 -20.80
CA THR A 38 -23.16 -17.75 -20.05
C THR A 38 -24.27 -18.38 -19.21
N HIS A 39 -25.00 -19.34 -19.78
CA HIS A 39 -26.09 -20.05 -19.11
C HIS A 39 -25.59 -20.90 -17.93
N LEU A 40 -24.50 -21.66 -18.14
CA LEU A 40 -23.91 -22.52 -17.10
C LEU A 40 -23.39 -21.71 -15.91
N GLN A 41 -22.74 -20.56 -16.15
CA GLN A 41 -22.25 -19.70 -15.06
C GLN A 41 -23.40 -19.16 -14.21
N LEU A 42 -24.48 -18.67 -14.85
CA LEU A 42 -25.67 -18.20 -14.12
C LEU A 42 -26.32 -19.32 -13.32
N PHE A 43 -26.51 -20.49 -13.93
CA PHE A 43 -27.09 -21.65 -13.25
C PHE A 43 -26.31 -22.03 -11.99
N LEU A 44 -24.97 -22.06 -12.08
CA LEU A 44 -24.09 -22.36 -10.95
C LEU A 44 -24.25 -21.32 -9.82
N ILE A 45 -24.27 -20.03 -10.15
CA ILE A 45 -24.40 -18.93 -9.18
C ILE A 45 -25.76 -18.94 -8.50
N GLU A 46 -26.85 -19.16 -9.25
CA GLU A 46 -28.21 -19.11 -8.73
C GLU A 46 -28.58 -20.37 -7.93
N ASN A 47 -28.17 -21.55 -8.39
CA ASN A 47 -28.68 -22.82 -7.87
C ASN A 47 -27.66 -23.61 -7.06
N LYS A 48 -26.36 -23.39 -7.27
CA LYS A 48 -25.28 -24.18 -6.66
C LYS A 48 -24.32 -23.34 -5.80
N LYS A 49 -24.74 -22.14 -5.37
CA LYS A 49 -23.95 -21.20 -4.56
C LYS A 49 -23.26 -21.85 -3.36
N ASN A 50 -24.00 -22.54 -2.50
CA ASN A 50 -23.43 -23.17 -1.29
C ASN A 50 -22.34 -24.19 -1.63
N TRP A 51 -22.56 -24.98 -2.69
CA TRP A 51 -21.56 -25.94 -3.17
C TRP A 51 -20.31 -25.23 -3.67
N MET A 52 -20.47 -24.12 -4.40
CA MET A 52 -19.35 -23.31 -4.88
C MET A 52 -18.56 -22.67 -3.74
N GLU A 53 -19.21 -22.18 -2.70
CA GLU A 53 -18.53 -21.65 -1.50
C GLU A 53 -17.68 -22.75 -0.81
N GLN A 54 -18.22 -23.96 -0.66
CA GLN A 54 -17.48 -25.10 -0.09
C GLN A 54 -16.31 -25.57 -0.98
N ASN A 55 -16.43 -25.40 -2.29
CA ASN A 55 -15.44 -25.79 -3.30
C ASN A 55 -14.73 -24.58 -3.91
N PHE A 56 -14.58 -23.50 -3.13
CA PHE A 56 -14.08 -22.22 -3.61
C PHE A 56 -12.79 -22.31 -4.42
N ASN A 57 -11.81 -23.09 -3.96
CA ASN A 57 -10.54 -23.26 -4.66
C ASN A 57 -10.70 -23.82 -6.08
N LEU A 58 -11.61 -24.77 -6.28
CA LEU A 58 -11.91 -25.34 -7.58
C LEU A 58 -12.53 -24.27 -8.49
N ILE A 59 -13.52 -23.53 -7.99
CA ILE A 59 -14.21 -22.47 -8.75
C ILE A 59 -13.23 -21.34 -9.11
N TYR A 60 -12.42 -20.89 -8.15
CA TYR A 60 -11.39 -19.89 -8.37
C TYR A 60 -10.40 -20.34 -9.43
N LYS A 61 -9.85 -21.55 -9.30
CA LYS A 61 -8.90 -22.08 -10.28
C LYS A 61 -9.51 -22.19 -11.67
N THR A 62 -10.74 -22.70 -11.78
CA THR A 62 -11.41 -22.86 -13.07
C THR A 62 -11.75 -21.51 -13.71
N SER A 63 -12.28 -20.57 -12.92
CA SER A 63 -12.70 -19.24 -13.41
C SER A 63 -11.52 -18.40 -13.88
N PHE A 64 -10.42 -18.35 -13.12
CA PHE A 64 -9.23 -17.56 -13.48
C PHE A 64 -8.27 -18.26 -14.44
N ALA A 65 -8.52 -19.53 -14.79
CA ALA A 65 -7.80 -20.21 -15.87
C ALA A 65 -8.36 -19.86 -17.26
N ASN A 66 -9.53 -19.21 -17.33
CA ASN A 66 -10.21 -18.91 -18.57
C ASN A 66 -10.93 -17.55 -18.51
N ASP A 67 -10.51 -16.63 -19.36
CA ASP A 67 -11.01 -15.25 -19.37
C ASP A 67 -12.49 -15.15 -19.79
N SER A 68 -13.09 -16.22 -20.32
CA SER A 68 -14.52 -16.27 -20.68
C SER A 68 -15.45 -16.45 -19.47
N PHE A 69 -14.91 -16.78 -18.29
CA PHE A 69 -15.69 -17.10 -17.09
C PHE A 69 -15.88 -15.90 -16.14
N LEU A 70 -16.18 -14.73 -16.70
CA LEU A 70 -16.27 -13.46 -15.97
C LEU A 70 -17.25 -13.51 -14.79
N LYS A 71 -18.43 -14.14 -14.93
CA LYS A 71 -19.43 -14.19 -13.85
C LYS A 71 -18.93 -15.01 -12.65
N LEU A 72 -18.20 -16.10 -12.90
CA LEU A 72 -17.58 -16.87 -11.81
C LEU A 72 -16.39 -16.13 -11.20
N GLN A 73 -15.62 -15.37 -12.00
CA GLN A 73 -14.56 -14.51 -11.47
C GLN A 73 -15.14 -13.41 -10.56
N ASP A 74 -16.24 -12.77 -10.96
CA ASP A 74 -16.97 -11.79 -10.17
C ASP A 74 -17.48 -12.41 -8.87
N PHE A 75 -18.11 -13.58 -8.93
CA PHE A 75 -18.53 -14.33 -7.74
C PHE A 75 -17.37 -14.60 -6.79
N CYS A 76 -16.22 -15.07 -7.30
CA CYS A 76 -15.06 -15.34 -6.47
C CYS A 76 -14.49 -14.08 -5.82
N THR A 77 -14.41 -12.98 -6.58
CA THR A 77 -13.90 -11.69 -6.11
C THR A 77 -14.83 -11.09 -5.06
N GLU A 78 -16.14 -11.19 -5.27
CA GLU A 78 -17.14 -10.75 -4.31
C GLU A 78 -17.07 -11.53 -3.00
N LEU A 79 -16.91 -12.86 -3.07
CA LEU A 79 -16.80 -13.70 -1.87
C LEU A 79 -15.54 -13.35 -1.07
N ILE A 80 -14.39 -13.16 -1.74
CA ILE A 80 -13.15 -12.68 -1.11
C ILE A 80 -13.36 -11.33 -0.42
N SER A 81 -14.08 -10.41 -1.08
CA SER A 81 -14.23 -9.03 -0.62
C SER A 81 -15.20 -8.89 0.56
N LYS A 82 -16.32 -9.62 0.51
CA LYS A 82 -17.45 -9.46 1.43
C LYS A 82 -17.47 -10.49 2.56
N GLU A 83 -17.05 -11.72 2.31
CA GLU A 83 -17.16 -12.83 3.27
C GLU A 83 -15.88 -13.70 3.35
N PRO A 84 -14.70 -13.11 3.57
CA PRO A 84 -13.44 -13.85 3.56
C PRO A 84 -13.32 -14.92 4.65
N GLU A 85 -14.01 -14.73 5.79
CA GLU A 85 -14.05 -15.71 6.88
C GLU A 85 -14.58 -17.07 6.40
N LYS A 86 -15.55 -17.10 5.48
CA LYS A 86 -16.05 -18.36 4.88
C LYS A 86 -14.95 -19.13 4.15
N ILE A 87 -13.97 -18.42 3.60
CA ILE A 87 -12.85 -19.02 2.87
C ILE A 87 -11.78 -19.50 3.86
N PHE A 88 -11.47 -18.70 4.89
CA PHE A 88 -10.52 -19.06 5.96
C PHE A 88 -10.96 -20.26 6.79
N ASP A 89 -12.24 -20.29 7.16
CA ASP A 89 -12.87 -21.37 7.94
C ASP A 89 -13.18 -22.63 7.12
N SER A 90 -12.97 -22.58 5.80
CA SER A 90 -13.19 -23.73 4.93
C SER A 90 -12.22 -24.87 5.26
N ILE A 91 -12.76 -26.09 5.32
CA ILE A 91 -11.98 -27.32 5.44
C ILE A 91 -10.95 -27.44 4.30
N ASN A 92 -11.27 -26.86 3.13
CA ASN A 92 -10.43 -26.90 1.94
C ASN A 92 -9.40 -25.76 1.88
N PHE A 93 -9.27 -24.91 2.91
CA PHE A 93 -8.36 -23.76 2.92
C PHE A 93 -6.90 -24.14 2.61
N ILE A 94 -6.39 -25.23 3.19
CA ILE A 94 -5.01 -25.71 2.96
C ILE A 94 -4.76 -26.19 1.51
N SER A 95 -5.83 -26.42 0.74
CA SER A 95 -5.74 -26.80 -0.67
C SER A 95 -5.59 -25.60 -1.61
N LEU A 96 -5.79 -24.36 -1.12
CA LEU A 96 -5.72 -23.15 -1.93
C LEU A 96 -4.41 -23.07 -2.71
N SER A 97 -4.51 -22.63 -3.95
CA SER A 97 -3.33 -22.28 -4.76
C SER A 97 -2.66 -21.02 -4.21
N GLU A 98 -1.36 -20.88 -4.48
CA GLU A 98 -0.57 -19.71 -4.05
C GLU A 98 -1.17 -18.40 -4.55
N LYS A 99 -1.54 -18.35 -5.84
CA LYS A 99 -2.18 -17.17 -6.45
C LYS A 99 -3.48 -16.80 -5.76
N CYS A 100 -4.30 -17.79 -5.43
CA CYS A 100 -5.57 -17.56 -4.74
C CYS A 100 -5.35 -17.03 -3.32
N LEU A 101 -4.40 -17.62 -2.58
CA LEU A 101 -4.07 -17.16 -1.24
C LEU A 101 -3.48 -15.74 -1.25
N ILE A 102 -2.64 -15.39 -2.24
CA ILE A 102 -2.15 -14.02 -2.43
C ILE A 102 -3.31 -13.05 -2.67
N SER A 103 -4.23 -13.38 -3.58
CA SER A 103 -5.40 -12.53 -3.85
C SER A 103 -6.27 -12.35 -2.61
N LEU A 104 -6.45 -13.41 -1.81
CA LEU A 104 -7.17 -13.35 -0.54
C LEU A 104 -6.46 -12.40 0.45
N ILE A 105 -5.16 -12.58 0.71
CA ILE A 105 -4.48 -11.75 1.73
C ILE A 105 -4.24 -10.30 1.31
N GLN A 106 -4.22 -9.99 0.01
CA GLN A 106 -4.04 -8.62 -0.49
C GLN A 106 -5.24 -7.72 -0.25
N HIS A 107 -6.42 -8.27 0.04
CA HIS A 107 -7.65 -7.48 0.15
C HIS A 107 -7.72 -6.70 1.48
N ASP A 108 -7.96 -5.39 1.41
CA ASP A 108 -7.85 -4.46 2.55
C ASP A 108 -8.71 -4.82 3.76
N ASN A 109 -9.89 -5.42 3.54
CA ASN A 109 -10.79 -5.84 4.61
C ASN A 109 -10.20 -6.93 5.52
N ILE A 110 -9.32 -7.78 4.98
CA ILE A 110 -8.73 -8.94 5.68
C ILE A 110 -7.51 -8.50 6.51
N GLN A 111 -6.81 -7.45 6.08
CA GLN A 111 -5.70 -6.85 6.83
C GLN A 111 -6.14 -6.16 8.14
N LYS A 112 -7.45 -6.11 8.43
CA LYS A 112 -7.96 -5.67 9.74
C LYS A 112 -7.65 -6.66 10.86
N ASN A 113 -7.44 -7.94 10.54
CA ASN A 113 -7.05 -8.97 11.49
C ASN A 113 -5.75 -9.67 11.05
N VAL A 114 -4.64 -8.92 11.08
CA VAL A 114 -3.31 -9.40 10.62
C VAL A 114 -2.88 -10.68 11.33
N ILE A 115 -3.24 -10.84 12.60
CA ILE A 115 -2.88 -12.05 13.36
C ILE A 115 -3.56 -13.28 12.78
N GLN A 116 -4.86 -13.21 12.49
CA GLN A 116 -5.58 -14.31 11.82
C GLN A 116 -4.99 -14.61 10.44
N VAL A 117 -4.68 -13.58 9.65
CA VAL A 117 -4.05 -13.77 8.32
C VAL A 117 -2.74 -14.54 8.45
N TRP A 118 -1.88 -14.12 9.37
CA TRP A 118 -0.60 -14.77 9.62
C TRP A 118 -0.78 -16.24 10.04
N GLU A 119 -1.68 -16.52 10.98
CA GLU A 119 -1.96 -17.89 11.44
C GLU A 119 -2.47 -18.79 10.32
N HIS A 120 -3.33 -18.28 9.43
CA HIS A 120 -3.82 -19.02 8.28
C HIS A 120 -2.72 -19.26 7.24
N VAL A 121 -1.91 -18.26 6.93
CA VAL A 121 -0.76 -18.41 6.00
C VAL A 121 0.24 -19.41 6.56
N LEU A 122 0.53 -19.39 7.86
CA LEU A 122 1.34 -20.38 8.55
C LEU A 122 0.75 -21.79 8.43
N LYS A 123 -0.54 -21.95 8.76
CA LYS A 123 -1.26 -23.23 8.66
C LYS A 123 -1.17 -23.80 7.24
N TRP A 124 -1.35 -22.96 6.23
CA TRP A 124 -1.19 -23.32 4.83
C TRP A 124 0.25 -23.77 4.53
N GLY A 125 1.25 -22.98 4.95
CA GLY A 125 2.67 -23.28 4.73
C GLY A 125 3.13 -24.58 5.39
N ILE A 126 2.68 -24.85 6.62
CA ILE A 126 2.98 -26.10 7.34
C ILE A 126 2.30 -27.28 6.66
N ALA A 127 1.05 -27.14 6.22
CA ALA A 127 0.34 -28.20 5.51
C ALA A 127 0.99 -28.57 4.16
N LYS A 128 1.68 -27.63 3.50
CA LYS A 128 2.48 -27.92 2.30
C LYS A 128 3.79 -28.66 2.57
N ASN A 129 4.21 -28.71 3.84
CA ASN A 129 5.48 -29.30 4.26
C ASN A 129 5.21 -30.32 5.40
N PRO A 130 4.60 -31.49 5.09
CA PRO A 130 4.14 -32.45 6.11
C PRO A 130 5.27 -33.08 6.94
N GLY A 131 6.54 -32.92 6.55
CA GLY A 131 7.70 -33.36 7.33
C GLY A 131 8.09 -32.43 8.47
N LEU A 132 7.48 -31.24 8.57
CA LEU A 132 7.78 -30.28 9.64
C LEU A 132 7.23 -30.77 10.99
N PRO A 133 7.97 -30.56 12.10
CA PRO A 133 7.43 -30.78 13.44
C PRO A 133 6.19 -29.92 13.71
N SER A 134 5.34 -30.34 14.65
CA SER A 134 4.18 -29.54 15.08
C SER A 134 4.57 -28.31 15.91
N ASP A 135 5.63 -28.42 16.71
CA ASP A 135 6.14 -27.32 17.54
C ASP A 135 7.33 -26.63 16.86
N PRO A 136 7.27 -25.30 16.58
CA PRO A 136 8.37 -24.53 16.02
C PRO A 136 9.67 -24.57 16.85
N SER A 137 9.60 -24.86 18.15
CA SER A 137 10.78 -24.99 19.01
C SER A 137 11.69 -26.15 18.58
N ASN A 138 11.12 -27.17 17.93
CA ASN A 138 11.82 -28.36 17.45
C ASN A 138 12.36 -28.23 16.02
N TYR A 139 12.20 -27.08 15.37
CA TYR A 139 12.61 -26.90 13.97
C TYR A 139 14.12 -26.84 13.85
N SER A 140 14.67 -27.71 13.00
CA SER A 140 16.04 -27.63 12.53
C SER A 140 16.26 -26.39 11.64
N ARG A 141 17.51 -26.13 11.29
CA ARG A 141 17.83 -25.06 10.34
C ARG A 141 17.16 -25.28 8.97
N ASP A 142 17.15 -26.53 8.52
CA ASP A 142 16.59 -26.90 7.22
C ASP A 142 15.07 -26.84 7.20
N ASP A 143 14.41 -27.14 8.33
CA ASP A 143 12.97 -26.95 8.52
C ASP A 143 12.57 -25.49 8.35
N PHE A 144 13.32 -24.57 8.97
CA PHE A 144 13.09 -23.14 8.79
C PHE A 144 13.34 -22.67 7.34
N ILE A 145 14.35 -23.20 6.66
CA ILE A 145 14.61 -22.88 5.25
C ILE A 145 13.46 -23.37 4.37
N THR A 146 12.98 -24.58 4.61
CA THR A 146 11.87 -25.20 3.89
C THR A 146 10.61 -24.34 4.03
N LEU A 147 10.20 -24.02 5.27
CA LEU A 147 9.04 -23.19 5.51
C LEU A 147 9.22 -21.76 4.97
N LYS A 148 10.42 -21.19 5.07
CA LYS A 148 10.74 -19.88 4.49
C LYS A 148 10.53 -19.86 2.98
N ASN A 149 11.04 -20.85 2.25
CA ASN A 149 10.89 -20.91 0.80
C ASN A 149 9.42 -21.02 0.38
N THR A 150 8.60 -21.74 1.14
CA THR A 150 7.16 -21.81 0.94
C THR A 150 6.45 -20.47 1.22
N LEU A 151 6.83 -19.77 2.30
CA LEU A 151 6.09 -18.59 2.76
C LEU A 151 6.58 -17.26 2.17
N GLN A 152 7.76 -17.21 1.57
CA GLN A 152 8.44 -15.95 1.20
C GLN A 152 7.60 -15.01 0.34
N GLN A 153 6.76 -15.53 -0.55
CA GLN A 153 5.94 -14.71 -1.44
C GLN A 153 4.72 -14.09 -0.77
N PHE A 154 4.27 -14.63 0.37
CA PHE A 154 3.12 -14.09 1.12
C PHE A 154 3.53 -13.00 2.10
N ILE A 155 4.76 -13.10 2.65
CA ILE A 155 5.29 -12.17 3.66
C ILE A 155 5.15 -10.68 3.26
N PRO A 156 5.45 -10.25 2.02
CA PRO A 156 5.31 -8.85 1.61
C PRO A 156 3.88 -8.31 1.70
N PHE A 157 2.87 -9.18 1.69
CA PHE A 157 1.45 -8.82 1.72
C PHE A 157 0.87 -8.83 3.15
N ILE A 158 1.64 -9.18 4.17
CA ILE A 158 1.18 -9.22 5.57
C ILE A 158 1.76 -8.02 6.32
N ASN A 159 0.91 -7.13 6.81
CA ASN A 159 1.36 -5.95 7.56
C ASN A 159 1.63 -6.25 9.04
N PHE A 160 2.72 -6.98 9.33
CA PHE A 160 3.11 -7.36 10.70
C PHE A 160 3.23 -6.19 11.71
N PHE A 161 3.36 -4.95 11.24
CA PHE A 161 3.41 -3.77 12.12
C PHE A 161 2.05 -3.43 12.76
N ASN A 162 0.95 -4.01 12.29
CA ASN A 162 -0.35 -3.87 12.93
C ASN A 162 -0.54 -4.85 14.12
N LEU A 163 0.42 -5.73 14.38
CA LEU A 163 0.36 -6.66 15.51
C LEU A 163 0.75 -5.96 16.81
N THR A 164 0.06 -6.31 17.89
CA THR A 164 0.49 -5.98 19.25
C THR A 164 1.80 -6.72 19.57
N SER A 165 2.58 -6.19 20.52
CA SER A 165 3.81 -6.86 20.97
C SER A 165 3.54 -8.28 21.46
N LYS A 166 2.39 -8.49 22.12
CA LYS A 166 1.98 -9.82 22.59
C LYS A 166 1.73 -10.77 21.42
N GLU A 167 0.91 -10.36 20.44
CA GLU A 167 0.64 -11.19 19.25
C GLU A 167 1.93 -11.50 18.48
N TYR A 168 2.82 -10.52 18.34
CA TYR A 168 4.12 -10.73 17.72
C TYR A 168 4.95 -11.78 18.48
N LEU A 169 5.12 -11.61 19.80
CA LEU A 169 5.91 -12.52 20.63
C LEU A 169 5.34 -13.94 20.67
N ASP A 170 4.01 -14.06 20.74
CA ASP A 170 3.34 -15.35 20.88
C ASP A 170 3.24 -16.10 19.55
N LYS A 171 3.01 -15.40 18.43
CA LYS A 171 2.61 -16.03 17.15
C LYS A 171 3.59 -15.83 16.00
N VAL A 172 4.37 -14.75 15.99
CA VAL A 172 5.32 -14.46 14.89
C VAL A 172 6.75 -14.82 15.28
N TYR A 173 7.16 -14.45 16.50
CA TYR A 173 8.53 -14.64 16.99
C TYR A 173 9.00 -16.11 17.01
N PRO A 174 8.16 -17.13 17.29
CA PRO A 174 8.58 -18.53 17.16
C PRO A 174 9.09 -18.87 15.74
N TYR A 175 8.55 -18.19 14.73
CA TYR A 175 8.90 -18.38 13.32
C TYR A 175 9.82 -17.28 12.77
N LYS A 176 10.49 -16.50 13.64
CA LYS A 176 11.33 -15.36 13.24
C LYS A 176 12.44 -15.66 12.21
N LYS A 177 12.85 -16.92 12.04
CA LYS A 177 13.84 -17.34 11.03
C LYS A 177 13.25 -17.44 9.61
N VAL A 178 11.92 -17.55 9.50
CA VAL A 178 11.17 -17.49 8.24
C VAL A 178 11.09 -16.05 7.73
N ILE A 179 10.94 -15.09 8.65
CA ILE A 179 10.84 -13.66 8.34
C ILE A 179 12.20 -13.12 7.85
N PRO A 180 12.23 -12.30 6.76
CA PRO A 180 13.45 -11.63 6.31
C PRO A 180 14.15 -10.87 7.44
N LYS A 181 15.48 -10.92 7.46
CA LYS A 181 16.30 -10.37 8.57
C LYS A 181 15.95 -8.91 8.88
N ASP A 182 15.89 -8.07 7.84
CA ASP A 182 15.61 -6.64 7.98
C ASP A 182 14.20 -6.40 8.56
N LEU A 183 13.20 -7.15 8.06
CA LEU A 183 11.83 -7.07 8.58
C LEU A 183 11.76 -7.52 10.04
N ARG A 184 12.46 -8.60 10.41
CA ARG A 184 12.51 -9.10 11.78
C ARG A 184 13.10 -8.08 12.75
N GLU A 185 14.20 -7.44 12.39
CA GLU A 185 14.87 -6.43 13.23
C GLU A 185 13.93 -5.23 13.47
N ASN A 186 13.27 -4.76 12.42
CA ASN A 186 12.28 -3.68 12.52
C ASN A 186 11.07 -4.07 13.38
N LEU A 187 10.60 -5.32 13.30
CA LEU A 187 9.49 -5.81 14.13
C LEU A 187 9.87 -5.93 15.61
N ILE A 188 11.11 -6.33 15.91
CA ILE A 188 11.62 -6.36 17.30
C ILE A 188 11.60 -4.95 17.88
N ILE A 189 12.17 -3.97 17.18
CA ILE A 189 12.17 -2.56 17.62
C ILE A 189 10.74 -2.07 17.83
N HIS A 190 9.86 -2.28 16.85
CA HIS A 190 8.45 -1.91 16.95
C HIS A 190 7.75 -2.54 18.17
N SER A 191 8.02 -3.80 18.47
CA SER A 191 7.43 -4.50 19.62
C SER A 191 7.97 -4.00 20.98
N ILE A 192 9.19 -3.46 21.02
CA ILE A 192 9.81 -2.91 22.24
C ILE A 192 9.33 -1.48 22.49
N ASP A 193 9.14 -0.69 21.43
CA ASP A 193 8.69 0.70 21.49
C ASP A 193 7.17 0.84 21.75
N GLN A 194 6.40 -0.25 21.66
CA GLN A 194 5.02 -0.25 22.13
C GLN A 194 5.00 -0.08 23.65
N PRO A 195 4.32 0.95 24.20
CA PRO A 195 4.25 1.15 25.64
C PRO A 195 3.66 -0.10 26.29
N LYS A 196 4.37 -0.67 27.27
CA LYS A 196 3.92 -1.77 28.13
C LYS A 196 2.73 -1.33 28.99
N ASN A 197 1.55 -1.19 28.40
CA ASN A 197 0.32 -0.98 29.13
C ASN A 197 -0.59 -2.18 28.91
N ASN A 198 -0.87 -2.88 30.01
CA ASN A 198 -1.89 -3.92 30.10
C ASN A 198 -3.23 -3.43 29.52
N PRO A 199 -4.04 -4.34 28.95
CA PRO A 199 -5.25 -3.99 28.24
C PRO A 199 -6.40 -3.72 29.21
N GLU A 200 -6.99 -2.54 29.15
CA GLU A 200 -8.35 -2.27 29.65
C GLU A 200 -9.01 -1.18 28.79
N PRO A 201 -10.36 -1.11 28.77
CA PRO A 201 -11.17 -1.59 27.65
C PRO A 201 -11.39 -0.57 26.54
N LYS A 202 -11.65 -1.13 25.35
CA LYS A 202 -12.04 -0.47 24.09
C LYS A 202 -12.94 0.75 24.31
N ILE A 203 -12.37 1.94 24.23
CA ILE A 203 -13.10 3.10 23.74
C ILE A 203 -12.81 3.14 22.25
N ILE A 204 -13.85 2.87 21.47
CA ILE A 204 -13.87 2.99 20.01
C ILE A 204 -13.65 4.47 19.69
N THR A 205 -12.40 4.92 19.62
CA THR A 205 -12.05 6.09 18.83
C THR A 205 -12.06 5.61 17.39
N LYS A 206 -13.01 6.12 16.60
CA LYS A 206 -13.01 6.02 15.14
C LYS A 206 -11.63 6.46 14.64
N GLU A 207 -10.72 5.51 14.41
CA GLU A 207 -9.57 5.75 13.57
C GLU A 207 -10.10 5.84 12.15
N THR A 208 -10.24 7.08 11.68
CA THR A 208 -10.63 7.46 10.34
C THR A 208 -9.87 6.60 9.34
N SER A 209 -10.61 5.89 8.49
CA SER A 209 -10.11 5.09 7.37
C SER A 209 -8.87 5.73 6.74
N SER A 210 -7.75 5.03 6.70
CA SER A 210 -6.54 5.54 6.05
C SER A 210 -6.82 5.73 4.56
N LYS A 211 -7.17 6.95 4.14
CA LYS A 211 -7.28 7.35 2.74
C LYS A 211 -5.95 7.02 2.06
N SER A 212 -5.96 6.26 0.98
CA SER A 212 -4.79 6.04 0.14
C SER A 212 -4.27 7.40 -0.37
N ILE A 213 -2.94 7.59 -0.42
CA ILE A 213 -2.35 8.82 -0.97
C ILE A 213 -2.15 8.67 -2.48
N ASP A 214 -2.69 9.60 -3.27
CA ASP A 214 -2.44 9.69 -4.72
C ASP A 214 -1.05 10.29 -4.98
N SER A 215 0.01 9.51 -4.79
CA SER A 215 1.39 9.92 -5.04
C SER A 215 2.16 8.89 -5.85
N LYS A 216 2.87 9.36 -6.89
CA LYS A 216 3.86 8.57 -7.63
C LYS A 216 5.22 8.55 -6.92
N ILE A 217 5.54 9.59 -6.14
CA ILE A 217 6.88 9.78 -5.56
C ILE A 217 7.01 9.15 -4.17
N ILE A 218 6.01 9.31 -3.30
CA ILE A 218 6.04 8.86 -1.91
C ILE A 218 4.96 7.82 -1.62
N THR A 219 5.06 7.18 -0.45
CA THR A 219 4.07 6.20 0.04
C THR A 219 3.29 6.76 1.23
N ILE A 220 2.22 6.08 1.64
CA ILE A 220 1.44 6.48 2.83
C ILE A 220 2.30 6.56 4.12
N LYS A 221 3.38 5.77 4.20
CA LYS A 221 4.33 5.83 5.32
C LYS A 221 5.05 7.18 5.39
N HIS A 222 5.47 7.72 4.24
CA HIS A 222 6.08 9.05 4.16
C HIS A 222 5.08 10.13 4.54
N ALA A 223 3.85 10.05 4.02
CA ALA A 223 2.77 11.00 4.33
C ALA A 223 2.46 11.04 5.84
N LYS A 224 2.41 9.87 6.49
CA LYS A 224 2.28 9.77 7.95
C LYS A 224 3.47 10.40 8.67
N LEU A 225 4.71 10.17 8.24
CA LEU A 225 5.87 10.77 8.88
C LEU A 225 5.88 12.31 8.73
N ILE A 226 5.60 12.80 7.52
CA ILE A 226 5.45 14.23 7.22
C ILE A 226 4.38 14.87 8.11
N SER A 227 3.24 14.20 8.28
CA SER A 227 2.15 14.67 9.15
C SER A 227 2.60 14.86 10.60
N LYS A 228 3.48 13.98 11.12
CA LYS A 228 4.09 14.17 12.45
C LYS A 228 4.95 15.43 12.49
N TRP A 229 5.67 15.73 11.42
CA TRP A 229 6.52 16.92 11.33
C TRP A 229 5.70 18.22 11.30
N ILE A 230 4.53 18.20 10.65
CA ILE A 230 3.55 19.30 10.64
C ILE A 230 3.05 19.59 12.06
N ASP A 231 2.65 18.55 12.80
CA ASP A 231 2.20 18.70 14.20
C ASP A 231 3.34 19.02 15.19
N ARG A 232 4.60 19.10 14.73
CA ARG A 232 5.81 19.21 15.57
C ARG A 232 5.88 18.13 16.66
N LEU A 233 5.31 16.96 16.41
CA LEU A 233 5.36 15.84 17.34
C LEU A 233 6.71 15.14 17.25
N GLU A 234 7.27 14.76 18.40
CA GLU A 234 8.31 13.73 18.42
C GLU A 234 7.76 12.45 17.78
N ILE A 235 8.63 11.69 17.10
CA ILE A 235 8.24 10.51 16.31
C ILE A 235 7.44 9.50 17.16
N THR A 236 7.67 9.48 18.47
CA THR A 236 7.07 8.65 19.51
C THR A 236 5.66 9.07 19.94
N ASN A 237 5.24 10.31 19.67
CA ASN A 237 3.94 10.82 20.11
C ASN A 237 2.80 10.40 19.16
N LYS A 238 1.65 10.01 19.74
CA LYS A 238 0.43 9.72 18.99
C LYS A 238 -0.05 10.99 18.27
N MET A 239 -0.38 10.86 16.99
CA MET A 239 -1.06 11.93 16.24
C MET A 239 -2.40 12.24 16.87
N LYS A 240 -2.68 13.53 17.07
CA LYS A 240 -4.01 14.00 17.47
C LYS A 240 -4.93 14.25 16.28
N ASN A 241 -4.36 14.48 15.09
CA ASN A 241 -5.10 14.89 13.90
C ASN A 241 -4.80 13.95 12.73
N SER A 242 -5.82 13.62 11.94
CA SER A 242 -5.63 13.04 10.60
C SER A 242 -5.50 14.17 9.58
N TYR A 243 -4.57 13.99 8.62
CA TYR A 243 -4.41 14.90 7.50
C TYR A 243 -4.74 14.19 6.20
N GLU A 244 -5.56 14.81 5.37
CA GLU A 244 -5.75 14.43 3.98
C GLU A 244 -4.71 15.15 3.10
N PHE A 245 -4.02 14.37 2.27
CA PHE A 245 -3.07 14.87 1.28
C PHE A 245 -3.81 14.98 -0.06
N LYS A 246 -4.43 16.14 -0.31
CA LYS A 246 -5.15 16.39 -1.56
C LYS A 246 -4.16 16.81 -2.65
N LEU A 247 -3.93 15.95 -3.64
CA LEU A 247 -3.05 16.27 -4.77
C LEU A 247 -3.66 17.43 -5.59
N ILE A 248 -2.98 18.56 -5.66
CA ILE A 248 -3.41 19.72 -6.45
C ILE A 248 -2.60 19.88 -7.74
N LEU A 249 -1.33 19.46 -7.74
CA LEU A 249 -0.46 19.55 -8.92
C LEU A 249 0.43 18.31 -9.03
N ARG A 250 0.59 17.77 -10.25
CA ARG A 250 1.59 16.75 -10.59
C ARG A 250 2.29 17.11 -11.90
N GLY A 251 3.62 17.10 -11.92
CA GLY A 251 4.41 17.49 -13.09
C GLY A 251 4.08 16.70 -14.36
N SER A 252 4.00 15.37 -14.28
CA SER A 252 3.61 14.54 -15.45
C SER A 252 2.18 14.76 -15.95
N ARG A 253 1.30 15.36 -15.14
CA ARG A 253 -0.10 15.64 -15.48
C ARG A 253 -0.28 17.08 -15.97
N ASP A 254 0.30 18.03 -15.25
CA ASP A 254 -0.01 19.46 -15.39
C ASP A 254 1.13 20.25 -16.07
N GLY A 255 2.38 19.76 -15.99
CA GLY A 255 3.56 20.39 -16.56
C GLY A 255 4.60 20.87 -15.54
N PHE A 256 5.81 21.17 -16.04
CA PHE A 256 7.00 21.54 -15.25
C PHE A 256 7.41 23.01 -15.43
N SER A 257 6.47 23.96 -15.24
CA SER A 257 6.75 25.40 -15.36
C SER A 257 6.34 26.18 -14.10
N SER A 258 7.07 27.26 -13.81
CA SER A 258 6.71 28.19 -12.73
C SER A 258 5.33 28.82 -12.97
N GLN A 259 5.02 29.13 -14.22
CA GLN A 259 3.70 29.62 -14.63
C GLN A 259 2.58 28.66 -14.20
N LYS A 260 2.74 27.35 -14.45
CA LYS A 260 1.72 26.37 -14.06
C LYS A 260 1.64 26.19 -12.55
N PHE A 261 2.77 26.25 -11.86
CA PHE A 261 2.80 26.25 -10.41
C PHE A 261 2.00 27.42 -9.84
N HIS A 262 2.23 28.65 -10.30
CA HIS A 262 1.50 29.83 -9.84
C HIS A 262 0.02 29.79 -10.22
N GLU A 263 -0.33 29.30 -11.41
CA GLU A 263 -1.73 29.13 -11.84
C GLU A 263 -2.55 28.26 -10.86
N ILE A 264 -1.94 27.20 -10.31
CA ILE A 264 -2.63 26.22 -9.45
C ILE A 264 -2.44 26.53 -7.96
N CYS A 265 -1.23 26.91 -7.55
CA CYS A 265 -0.81 26.95 -6.16
C CYS A 265 -0.87 28.34 -5.53
N ASP A 266 -0.92 29.43 -6.32
CA ASP A 266 -1.08 30.76 -5.73
C ASP A 266 -2.39 30.82 -4.92
N TYR A 267 -2.36 31.56 -3.82
CA TYR A 267 -3.46 31.66 -2.85
C TYR A 267 -3.74 30.36 -2.07
N GLN A 268 -3.06 29.25 -2.36
CA GLN A 268 -3.11 28.04 -1.55
C GLN A 268 -2.15 28.14 -0.37
N SER A 269 -2.59 27.64 0.79
CA SER A 269 -1.78 27.50 2.01
C SER A 269 -1.75 26.04 2.45
N HIS A 270 -0.96 25.73 3.48
CA HIS A 270 -0.81 24.37 4.01
C HIS A 270 -0.48 23.37 2.91
N THR A 271 0.55 23.68 2.11
CA THR A 271 0.93 22.84 0.98
C THR A 271 2.24 22.13 1.25
N ILE A 272 2.41 20.96 0.65
CA ILE A 272 3.69 20.26 0.65
C ILE A 272 4.12 19.95 -0.78
N ALA A 273 5.37 20.31 -1.07
CA ALA A 273 6.04 19.97 -2.31
C ALA A 273 6.86 18.69 -2.12
N ILE A 274 6.67 17.73 -3.02
CA ILE A 274 7.41 16.47 -3.12
C ILE A 274 8.11 16.44 -4.47
N ILE A 275 9.42 16.24 -4.49
CA ILE A 275 10.26 16.39 -5.68
C ILE A 275 11.13 15.15 -5.83
N LYS A 276 11.04 14.49 -6.98
CA LYS A 276 11.89 13.37 -7.38
C LYS A 276 13.07 13.91 -8.20
N VAL A 277 14.29 13.69 -7.72
CA VAL A 277 15.50 14.16 -8.40
C VAL A 277 15.88 13.20 -9.53
N LYS A 278 16.05 13.74 -10.74
CA LYS A 278 16.36 12.98 -11.95
C LYS A 278 17.67 12.21 -11.83
N ASN A 279 17.69 11.00 -12.39
CA ASN A 279 18.83 10.07 -12.37
C ASN A 279 19.28 9.68 -10.95
N SER A 280 18.38 9.75 -9.96
CA SER A 280 18.72 9.38 -8.59
C SER A 280 17.50 8.85 -7.85
N ASN A 281 17.72 8.16 -6.73
CA ASN A 281 16.64 7.76 -5.83
C ASN A 281 16.21 8.84 -4.84
N GLU A 282 16.92 9.97 -4.81
CA GLU A 282 16.71 11.07 -3.87
C GLU A 282 15.34 11.73 -4.07
N ILE A 283 14.64 11.94 -2.96
CA ILE A 283 13.39 12.70 -2.89
C ILE A 283 13.66 13.91 -2.01
N LEU A 284 13.28 15.09 -2.49
CA LEU A 284 13.35 16.36 -1.75
C LEU A 284 11.93 16.86 -1.51
N GLY A 285 11.76 17.71 -0.52
CA GLY A 285 10.47 18.35 -0.31
C GLY A 285 10.51 19.49 0.68
N GLY A 286 9.39 20.19 0.74
CA GLY A 286 9.21 21.30 1.67
C GLY A 286 7.73 21.56 1.94
N TYR A 287 7.43 21.91 3.19
CA TYR A 287 6.10 22.28 3.64
C TYR A 287 5.98 23.79 3.78
N ASN A 288 4.96 24.36 3.16
CA ASN A 288 4.61 25.77 3.28
C ASN A 288 3.25 25.90 4.02
N PRO A 289 3.23 26.36 5.28
CA PRO A 289 1.99 26.59 6.02
C PRO A 289 1.23 27.84 5.58
N ILE A 290 1.91 28.82 4.97
CA ILE A 290 1.33 30.11 4.57
C ILE A 290 0.93 30.11 3.10
N VAL A 291 0.25 31.17 2.68
CA VAL A 291 -0.24 31.34 1.31
C VAL A 291 0.92 31.56 0.33
N TRP A 292 0.96 30.80 -0.77
CA TRP A 292 1.82 31.09 -1.92
C TRP A 292 1.39 32.36 -2.64
N LYS A 293 2.38 33.12 -3.12
CA LYS A 293 2.20 34.36 -3.87
C LYS A 293 3.20 34.40 -5.03
N SER A 294 3.00 35.39 -5.90
CA SER A 294 3.83 35.66 -7.07
C SER A 294 4.13 37.16 -7.18
N ASN A 295 4.58 37.75 -6.08
CA ASN A 295 4.77 39.21 -5.94
C ASN A 295 6.22 39.62 -5.59
N ASP A 296 7.17 38.71 -5.78
CA ASP A 296 8.60 38.89 -5.51
C ASP A 296 8.93 39.26 -4.06
N THR A 297 8.21 38.66 -3.11
CA THR A 297 8.43 38.88 -1.67
C THR A 297 8.83 37.61 -0.92
N PHE A 298 9.39 37.79 0.28
CA PHE A 298 9.57 36.70 1.22
C PHE A 298 8.31 36.47 2.06
N GLY A 299 8.02 35.20 2.34
CA GLY A 299 6.95 34.78 3.25
C GLY A 299 7.53 34.37 4.59
N ALA A 300 7.16 35.11 5.64
CA ALA A 300 7.66 34.85 6.99
C ALA A 300 6.87 33.73 7.69
N THR A 301 7.56 32.68 8.17
CA THR A 301 6.95 31.63 9.00
C THR A 301 7.99 30.81 9.74
N LYS A 302 7.68 30.37 10.96
CA LYS A 302 8.48 29.42 11.73
C LYS A 302 8.13 27.95 11.48
N ASP A 303 6.96 27.69 10.89
CA ASP A 303 6.34 26.37 10.82
C ASP A 303 6.65 25.62 9.51
N SER A 304 7.34 26.28 8.58
CA SER A 304 7.89 25.62 7.40
C SER A 304 9.05 24.68 7.78
N PHE A 305 9.25 23.67 6.95
CA PHE A 305 10.40 22.77 7.01
C PHE A 305 10.69 22.25 5.60
N ILE A 306 11.95 21.90 5.35
CA ILE A 306 12.39 21.18 4.17
C ILE A 306 12.97 19.84 4.58
N PHE A 307 12.96 18.87 3.67
CA PHE A 307 13.42 17.53 3.97
C PHE A 307 13.96 16.81 2.75
N SER A 308 14.64 15.70 3.02
CA SER A 308 14.98 14.71 2.01
C SER A 308 14.74 13.30 2.51
N PHE A 309 14.47 12.40 1.55
CA PHE A 309 14.51 10.96 1.73
C PHE A 309 15.50 10.35 0.73
N LYS A 310 16.23 9.32 1.17
CA LYS A 310 17.19 8.63 0.31
C LYS A 310 16.52 7.90 -0.86
N ASN A 311 15.34 7.31 -0.63
CA ASN A 311 14.56 6.58 -1.63
C ASN A 311 13.08 6.43 -1.18
N LYS A 312 12.24 5.90 -2.06
CA LYS A 312 10.80 5.65 -1.82
C LYS A 312 10.51 4.47 -0.88
N GLU A 313 11.51 3.62 -0.60
CA GLU A 313 11.31 2.36 0.15
C GLU A 313 11.60 2.53 1.66
N ASN A 314 12.51 3.43 2.02
CA ASN A 314 13.02 3.61 3.37
C ASN A 314 12.74 5.03 3.89
N ILE A 315 11.90 5.11 4.93
CA ILE A 315 11.53 6.35 5.61
C ILE A 315 12.46 6.75 6.76
N GLU A 316 13.39 5.88 7.18
CA GLU A 316 14.26 6.09 8.35
C GLU A 316 15.47 6.96 8.01
N ASN A 317 15.96 6.86 6.77
CA ASN A 317 17.07 7.66 6.27
C ASN A 317 16.59 8.99 5.69
N TYR A 318 16.04 9.85 6.56
CA TYR A 318 15.58 11.18 6.21
C TYR A 318 16.44 12.27 6.85
N ILE A 319 16.45 13.44 6.21
CA ILE A 319 16.93 14.68 6.83
C ILE A 319 15.74 15.61 6.92
N LEU A 320 15.39 16.02 8.14
CA LEU A 320 14.42 17.09 8.39
C LEU A 320 15.17 18.34 8.81
N SER A 321 14.93 19.43 8.10
CA SER A 321 15.53 20.74 8.31
C SER A 321 14.44 21.78 8.54
N ARG A 322 14.51 22.49 9.66
CA ARG A 322 13.48 23.45 10.07
C ARG A 322 13.98 24.88 9.89
N VAL A 323 13.04 25.82 9.77
CA VAL A 323 13.37 27.24 9.61
C VAL A 323 14.19 27.72 10.80
N LYS A 324 15.31 28.37 10.49
CA LYS A 324 16.16 29.10 11.44
C LYS A 324 15.92 30.61 11.37
N ASN A 325 15.62 31.14 10.19
CA ASN A 325 15.26 32.54 9.99
C ASN A 325 13.86 32.63 9.37
N GLU A 326 12.90 33.05 10.19
CA GLU A 326 11.49 33.09 9.82
C GLU A 326 11.21 33.99 8.63
N THR A 327 11.89 35.15 8.54
CA THR A 327 11.66 36.16 7.50
C THR A 327 11.91 35.65 6.09
N TYR A 328 12.80 34.67 5.92
CA TYR A 328 13.23 34.14 4.62
C TYR A 328 12.72 32.71 4.37
N ALA A 329 11.75 32.22 5.14
CA ALA A 329 11.29 30.84 5.04
C ALA A 329 10.77 30.49 3.64
N ILE A 330 9.94 31.34 3.05
CA ILE A 330 9.32 31.12 1.73
C ILE A 330 9.73 32.21 0.76
N VAL A 331 9.98 31.86 -0.51
CA VAL A 331 10.28 32.82 -1.58
C VAL A 331 9.14 32.80 -2.61
N ASN A 332 8.48 33.94 -2.80
CA ASN A 332 7.34 34.10 -3.71
C ASN A 332 7.74 34.85 -4.99
N ASN A 333 8.60 34.24 -5.82
CA ASN A 333 9.06 34.84 -7.08
C ASN A 333 8.35 34.24 -8.29
N LEU A 334 7.88 35.09 -9.21
CA LEU A 334 7.13 34.72 -10.43
C LEU A 334 7.84 33.71 -11.34
N GLY A 335 9.16 33.71 -11.35
CA GLY A 335 10.00 32.86 -12.18
C GLY A 335 10.38 31.51 -11.54
N LEU A 336 9.91 31.24 -10.33
CA LEU A 336 10.25 30.04 -9.56
C LEU A 336 9.03 29.14 -9.36
N GLY A 337 9.28 27.85 -9.18
CA GLY A 337 8.30 26.93 -8.59
C GLY A 337 8.33 27.01 -7.06
N PRO A 338 8.01 25.91 -6.36
CA PRO A 338 8.18 25.82 -4.91
C PRO A 338 9.59 26.23 -4.48
N SER A 339 9.68 27.22 -3.58
CA SER A 339 10.94 27.81 -3.14
C SER A 339 10.93 28.09 -1.64
N PHE A 340 11.90 27.48 -0.95
CA PHE A 340 12.08 27.49 0.50
C PHE A 340 13.49 28.01 0.81
N GLY A 341 13.58 29.07 1.61
CA GLY A 341 14.82 29.79 1.82
C GLY A 341 15.27 30.49 0.54
N ASP A 342 16.24 31.40 0.64
CA ASP A 342 16.89 31.96 -0.55
C ASP A 342 17.94 31.00 -1.15
N GLY A 343 17.49 29.79 -1.49
CA GLY A 343 18.31 28.76 -2.14
C GLY A 343 18.48 27.45 -1.38
N ASP A 344 17.86 27.28 -0.20
CA ASP A 344 17.90 26.02 0.53
C ASP A 344 17.20 24.90 -0.26
N LEU A 345 16.06 25.21 -0.88
CA LEU A 345 15.43 24.38 -1.89
C LEU A 345 14.60 25.26 -2.84
N LYS A 346 14.98 25.35 -4.12
CA LYS A 346 14.22 26.11 -5.14
C LYS A 346 14.14 25.39 -6.47
N LEU A 347 12.94 25.33 -7.03
CA LEU A 347 12.67 24.80 -8.36
C LEU A 347 12.73 25.93 -9.39
N ARG A 348 13.61 25.81 -10.40
CA ARG A 348 13.80 26.86 -11.42
C ARG A 348 14.33 26.33 -12.76
N GLY A 349 14.25 27.21 -13.76
CA GLY A 349 14.69 26.93 -15.12
C GLY A 349 13.66 26.13 -15.91
N ASN A 350 13.90 25.99 -17.21
CA ASN A 350 12.99 25.27 -18.10
C ASN A 350 12.87 23.81 -17.64
N ASN A 351 11.62 23.35 -17.45
CA ASN A 351 11.31 22.02 -16.92
C ASN A 351 12.01 21.71 -15.59
N TYR A 352 12.27 22.74 -14.77
CA TYR A 352 12.98 22.64 -13.50
C TYR A 352 14.36 21.96 -13.57
N SER A 353 15.04 22.09 -14.71
CA SER A 353 16.36 21.48 -14.97
C SER A 353 17.55 22.18 -14.29
N TRP A 354 17.33 23.38 -13.74
CA TRP A 354 18.37 24.16 -13.03
C TRP A 354 17.98 24.45 -11.59
N SER A 355 17.23 23.54 -10.98
CA SER A 355 16.81 23.62 -9.58
C SER A 355 18.02 23.61 -8.65
N VAL A 356 17.91 24.26 -7.49
CA VAL A 356 19.03 24.49 -6.57
C VAL A 356 18.66 23.99 -5.19
N CYS A 357 19.60 23.31 -4.55
CA CYS A 357 19.54 23.02 -3.13
C CYS A 357 20.94 23.21 -2.53
N ARG A 358 21.04 24.14 -1.59
CA ARG A 358 22.30 24.57 -0.94
C ARG A 358 22.05 24.77 0.55
N TYR A 359 23.10 24.99 1.31
CA TYR A 359 22.97 25.45 2.69
C TYR A 359 23.22 26.95 2.72
N THR A 360 22.20 27.74 3.05
CA THR A 360 22.30 29.19 3.15
C THR A 360 22.31 29.67 4.62
N GLY A 361 21.84 28.82 5.53
CA GLY A 361 21.64 29.13 6.94
C GLY A 361 20.22 29.63 7.28
N PHE A 362 19.30 29.73 6.30
CA PHE A 362 17.89 30.04 6.58
C PHE A 362 17.12 28.84 7.13
N TYR A 363 17.53 27.63 6.78
CA TYR A 363 17.11 26.38 7.42
C TYR A 363 18.29 25.76 8.21
N ASP A 364 18.00 25.00 9.26
CA ASP A 364 19.00 24.56 10.26
C ASP A 364 19.95 23.46 9.77
N LYS A 365 19.59 22.73 8.70
CA LYS A 365 20.40 21.64 8.12
C LYS A 365 20.41 21.67 6.60
N PHE A 366 21.53 21.25 6.04
CA PHE A 366 21.61 20.92 4.61
C PHE A 366 20.92 19.57 4.35
N ILE A 367 20.01 19.51 3.37
CA ILE A 367 19.19 18.32 3.13
C ILE A 367 19.74 17.36 2.06
N ARG A 368 20.82 17.70 1.36
CA ARG A 368 21.42 16.81 0.35
C ARG A 368 22.81 16.36 0.74
N LYS A 369 23.30 15.31 0.07
CA LYS A 369 24.70 14.89 0.19
C LYS A 369 25.66 15.84 -0.54
N VAL A 370 25.20 16.43 -1.65
CA VAL A 370 26.01 17.29 -2.51
C VAL A 370 25.25 18.59 -2.77
N SER A 371 25.92 19.71 -2.51
CA SER A 371 25.42 21.06 -2.82
C SER A 371 25.48 21.32 -4.32
N GLY A 372 24.47 21.99 -4.87
CA GLY A 372 24.52 22.42 -6.25
C GLY A 372 23.19 22.37 -6.99
N LEU A 373 23.32 22.26 -8.31
CA LEU A 373 22.20 22.19 -9.25
C LEU A 373 21.68 20.75 -9.36
N PHE A 374 20.39 20.61 -9.63
CA PHE A 374 19.77 19.34 -9.97
C PHE A 374 18.61 19.52 -10.94
N SER A 375 18.25 18.43 -11.62
CA SER A 375 17.08 18.36 -12.50
C SER A 375 15.97 17.57 -11.84
N VAL A 376 14.73 17.99 -12.05
CA VAL A 376 13.53 17.30 -11.57
C VAL A 376 13.11 16.22 -12.57
N GLU A 377 12.76 15.04 -12.08
CA GLU A 377 12.13 13.96 -12.86
C GLU A 377 10.61 13.96 -12.71
N GLU A 378 10.12 14.17 -11.49
CA GLU A 378 8.71 14.33 -11.17
C GLU A 378 8.56 15.26 -9.97
N TYR A 379 7.45 15.99 -9.88
CA TYR A 379 7.10 16.73 -8.67
C TYR A 379 5.59 16.71 -8.43
N GLU A 380 5.20 16.73 -7.17
CA GLU A 380 3.81 16.70 -6.73
C GLU A 380 3.61 17.75 -5.64
N ILE A 381 2.53 18.53 -5.72
CA ILE A 381 2.12 19.46 -4.68
C ILE A 381 0.80 18.94 -4.10
N PHE A 382 0.77 18.76 -2.78
CA PHE A 382 -0.45 18.41 -2.05
C PHE A 382 -0.89 19.57 -1.17
N GLN A 383 -2.18 19.83 -1.12
CA GLN A 383 -2.81 20.63 -0.08
C GLN A 383 -3.13 19.72 1.10
N ILE A 384 -2.71 20.15 2.29
CA ILE A 384 -2.94 19.46 3.55
C ILE A 384 -4.25 19.97 4.14
N ILE A 385 -5.23 19.08 4.20
CA ILE A 385 -6.54 19.36 4.80
C ILE A 385 -6.59 18.60 6.12
N LYS A 386 -6.87 19.33 7.20
CA LYS A 386 -7.08 18.73 8.51
C LYS A 386 -8.48 18.12 8.54
N ASP A 387 -8.56 16.82 8.74
CA ASP A 387 -9.83 16.08 8.89
C ASP A 387 -10.50 16.39 10.24
#